data_AF-A0A9D8NL74-F1
#
_entry.id   AF-A0A9D8NL74-F1
#
_cell.length_a   1.000
_cell.length_b   1.000
_cell.length_c   1.000
_cell.angle_alpha   90.00
_cell.angle_beta   90.00
_cell.angle_gamma   90.00
#
_symmetry.space_group_name_H-M   'P 1'
#
loop_
_entity.id
_entity.type
_entity.pdbx_description
1 polymer ?
#
loop_
_entity_poly.entity_id
_entity_poly.type
_entity_poly.pdbx_seq_one_letter_code
_entity_poly.pdbx_strand_id
1 'polypeptide(L)'
;MISFLTENIKMPRLDRKAVRAWITAVAATYDGRKVGNLNYIFCNDDRILEVNKEFLGHDYFTDIITFDYSEPGVVSGDMFISLDTVLSNSSKFHTSYDKELMRVIIHGVLHLCGINDKGPGERAIMEAAENRALDLWYKKQF
;
A
#
# COMPACT_ATOMS: atom_id res chain seq x y z
N MET A 1 2.33 1.59 -15.42
CA MET A 1 3.13 0.37 -15.15
C MET A 1 3.20 0.14 -13.64
N ILE A 2 3.11 -1.10 -13.16
CA ILE A 2 3.31 -1.40 -11.72
C ILE A 2 4.68 -2.05 -11.50
N SER A 3 5.54 -1.38 -10.75
CA SER A 3 6.92 -1.77 -10.47
C SER A 3 7.09 -2.12 -8.99
N PHE A 4 7.93 -3.12 -8.71
CA PHE A 4 8.31 -3.53 -7.37
C PHE A 4 9.83 -3.43 -7.25
N LEU A 5 10.30 -2.59 -6.35
CA LEU A 5 11.69 -2.24 -6.12
C LEU A 5 12.04 -2.50 -4.65
N THR A 6 13.33 -2.58 -4.35
CA THR A 6 13.83 -2.77 -2.98
C THR A 6 15.00 -1.85 -2.72
N GLU A 7 15.06 -1.26 -1.54
CA GLU A 7 16.21 -0.50 -1.05
C GLU A 7 16.72 -1.13 0.26
N ASN A 8 17.99 -1.56 0.26
CA ASN A 8 18.68 -2.13 1.43
C ASN A 8 18.00 -3.36 2.07
N ILE A 9 17.07 -4.01 1.38
CA ILE A 9 16.37 -5.21 1.85
C ILE A 9 16.16 -6.22 0.72
N LYS A 10 15.86 -7.47 1.07
CA LYS A 10 15.45 -8.49 0.10
C LYS A 10 14.00 -8.28 -0.33
N MET A 11 13.70 -8.60 -1.59
CA MET A 11 12.34 -8.60 -2.10
C MET A 11 11.47 -9.58 -1.29
N PRO A 12 10.30 -9.15 -0.78
CA PRO A 12 9.39 -10.05 -0.08
C PRO A 12 8.82 -11.10 -1.03
N ARG A 13 8.32 -12.21 -0.47
CA ARG A 13 7.66 -13.24 -1.27
C ARG A 13 6.35 -12.70 -1.83
N LEU A 14 6.31 -12.46 -3.14
CA LEU A 14 5.16 -11.87 -3.81
C LEU A 14 4.95 -12.50 -5.19
N ASP A 15 3.73 -12.99 -5.46
CA ASP A 15 3.32 -13.27 -6.84
C ASP A 15 3.04 -11.93 -7.53
N ARG A 16 4.09 -11.38 -8.15
CA ARG A 16 4.04 -10.07 -8.80
C ARG A 16 3.05 -10.03 -9.97
N LYS A 17 2.63 -11.15 -10.56
CA LYS A 17 1.64 -11.13 -11.62
C LYS A 17 0.24 -11.02 -11.02
N ALA A 18 -0.05 -11.88 -10.05
CA ALA A 18 -1.32 -11.89 -9.32
C ALA A 18 -1.57 -10.54 -8.64
N VAL A 19 -0.56 -9.98 -7.94
CA VAL A 19 -0.68 -8.71 -7.22
C VAL A 19 -0.94 -7.54 -8.16
N ARG A 20 -0.35 -7.52 -9.36
CA ARG A 20 -0.65 -6.49 -10.37
C ARG A 20 -2.09 -6.57 -10.85
N ALA A 21 -2.58 -7.77 -11.13
CA ALA A 21 -3.95 -7.99 -11.56
C ALA A 21 -4.94 -7.57 -10.45
N TRP A 22 -4.62 -7.90 -9.20
CA TRP A 22 -5.40 -7.51 -8.03
C TRP A 22 -5.45 -6.00 -7.81
N ILE A 23 -4.31 -5.31 -7.78
CA ILE A 23 -4.24 -3.84 -7.67
C ILE A 23 -5.07 -3.18 -8.77
N THR A 24 -4.93 -3.66 -10.01
CA THR A 24 -5.69 -3.13 -11.15
C THR A 24 -7.19 -3.35 -10.98
N ALA A 25 -7.60 -4.53 -10.51
CA ALA A 25 -9.00 -4.84 -10.25
C ALA A 25 -9.58 -3.99 -9.11
N VAL A 26 -8.83 -3.74 -8.03
CA VAL A 26 -9.28 -2.89 -6.92
C VAL A 26 -9.42 -1.44 -7.39
N ALA A 27 -8.41 -0.87 -8.07
CA ALA A 27 -8.48 0.50 -8.58
C ALA A 27 -9.73 0.73 -9.46
N ALA A 28 -10.05 -0.23 -10.33
CA ALA A 28 -11.23 -0.18 -11.19
C ALA A 28 -12.57 -0.15 -10.42
N THR A 29 -12.61 -0.59 -9.16
CA THR A 29 -13.82 -0.50 -8.32
C THR A 29 -14.13 0.93 -7.84
N TYR A 30 -13.19 1.85 -8.00
CA TYR A 30 -13.33 3.26 -7.64
C TYR A 30 -13.50 4.09 -8.92
N ASP A 31 -14.75 4.25 -9.36
CA ASP A 31 -15.14 5.03 -10.54
C ASP A 31 -14.44 4.62 -11.86
N GLY A 32 -14.07 3.34 -11.98
CA GLY A 32 -13.38 2.84 -13.18
C GLY A 32 -11.97 3.38 -13.35
N ARG A 33 -11.33 3.87 -12.28
CA ARG A 33 -9.95 4.37 -12.30
C ARG A 33 -8.99 3.33 -12.89
N LYS A 34 -8.11 3.81 -13.76
CA LYS A 34 -7.06 3.00 -14.38
C LYS A 34 -5.77 3.12 -13.56
N VAL A 35 -4.95 2.09 -13.60
CA VAL A 35 -3.61 2.14 -13.00
C VAL A 35 -2.62 2.74 -13.98
N GLY A 36 -2.05 3.89 -13.59
CA GLY A 36 -0.93 4.53 -14.24
C GLY A 36 0.39 3.97 -13.74
N ASN A 37 1.34 4.84 -13.38
CA ASN A 37 2.63 4.42 -12.85
C ASN A 37 2.56 4.29 -11.34
N LEU A 38 2.72 3.06 -10.85
CA LEU A 38 2.79 2.75 -9.43
C LEU A 38 4.13 2.10 -9.13
N ASN A 39 4.93 2.73 -8.28
CA ASN A 39 6.18 2.14 -7.80
C ASN A 39 6.02 1.75 -6.33
N TYR A 40 6.26 0.48 -6.04
CA TYR A 40 6.37 -0.02 -4.66
C TYR A 40 7.85 -0.16 -4.33
N ILE A 41 8.33 0.61 -3.36
CA ILE A 41 9.72 0.61 -2.89
C ILE A 41 9.73 -0.03 -1.51
N PHE A 42 10.08 -1.32 -1.44
CA PHE A 42 10.22 -2.02 -0.16
C PHE A 42 11.55 -1.67 0.49
N CYS A 43 11.51 -1.27 1.76
CA CYS A 43 12.69 -0.85 2.51
C CYS A 43 12.62 -1.34 3.97
N ASN A 44 13.62 -0.93 4.75
CA ASN A 44 13.69 -1.15 6.20
C ASN A 44 13.22 0.10 6.97
N ASP A 45 13.13 -0.01 8.29
CA ASP A 45 12.71 1.09 9.17
C ASP A 45 13.62 2.32 9.08
N ASP A 46 14.95 2.13 8.96
CA ASP A 46 15.90 3.24 8.83
C ASP A 46 15.59 4.09 7.59
N ARG A 47 15.33 3.44 6.45
CA ARG A 47 15.05 4.14 5.19
C ARG A 47 13.68 4.82 5.20
N ILE A 48 12.64 4.18 5.73
CA ILE A 48 11.33 4.85 5.77
C ILE A 48 11.34 6.05 6.72
N LEU A 49 12.11 5.99 7.82
CA LEU A 49 12.29 7.11 8.73
C LEU A 49 13.00 8.29 8.06
N GLU A 50 14.05 8.00 7.27
CA GLU A 50 14.74 9.01 6.46
C GLU A 50 13.76 9.71 5.50
N VAL A 51 12.99 8.93 4.74
CA VAL A 51 11.98 9.47 3.80
C VAL A 51 10.91 10.29 4.55
N ASN A 52 10.44 9.81 5.70
CA ASN A 52 9.43 10.50 6.50
C ASN A 52 9.94 11.86 7.01
N LYS A 53 11.22 11.92 7.41
CA LYS A 53 11.89 13.15 7.84
C LYS A 53 12.10 14.11 6.68
N GLU A 54 12.69 13.63 5.60
CA GLU A 54 13.11 14.45 4.46
C GLU A 54 11.93 15.09 3.74
N PHE A 55 10.86 14.31 3.48
CA PHE A 55 9.77 14.76 2.63
C PHE A 55 8.51 15.20 3.41
N LEU A 56 8.30 14.68 4.62
CA LEU A 56 7.10 14.97 5.43
C LEU A 56 7.40 15.67 6.76
N GLY A 57 8.67 15.81 7.16
CA GLY A 57 9.05 16.43 8.42
C GLY A 57 8.66 15.64 9.67
N HIS A 58 8.40 14.34 9.54
CA HIS A 58 7.96 13.47 10.63
C HIS A 58 9.08 12.58 11.14
N ASP A 59 9.25 12.51 12.46
CA ASP A 59 10.27 11.67 13.13
C ASP A 59 9.61 10.49 13.86
N TYR A 60 9.02 9.58 13.08
CA TYR A 60 8.49 8.32 13.58
C TYR A 60 8.43 7.26 12.47
N PHE A 61 8.45 5.98 12.86
CA PHE A 61 8.29 4.86 11.93
C PHE A 61 6.84 4.72 11.48
N THR A 62 6.64 4.40 10.19
CA THR A 62 5.35 4.12 9.58
C THR A 62 5.50 2.92 8.65
N ASP A 63 4.41 2.21 8.38
CA ASP A 63 4.44 1.06 7.47
C ASP A 63 4.49 1.49 6.01
N ILE A 64 3.83 2.60 5.66
CA ILE A 64 3.82 3.15 4.30
C ILE A 64 3.89 4.68 4.25
N ILE A 65 4.56 5.19 3.22
CA ILE A 65 4.48 6.59 2.77
C ILE A 65 4.07 6.56 1.30
N THR A 66 3.02 7.32 0.96
CA THR A 66 2.48 7.40 -0.40
C THR A 66 2.68 8.81 -0.94
N PHE A 67 3.38 8.94 -2.07
CA PHE A 67 3.50 10.16 -2.85
C PHE A 67 2.53 10.11 -4.02
N ASP A 68 1.52 10.97 -4.01
CA ASP A 68 0.47 11.02 -5.02
C ASP A 68 0.85 11.96 -6.17
N TYR A 69 0.83 11.42 -7.39
CA TYR A 69 0.94 12.18 -8.64
C TYR A 69 -0.11 11.70 -9.65
N SER A 70 -1.27 11.29 -9.15
CA SER A 70 -2.41 10.82 -9.94
C SER A 70 -2.98 11.91 -10.84
N GLU A 71 -3.50 11.49 -11.99
CA GLU A 71 -4.27 12.33 -12.91
C GLU A 71 -5.75 11.95 -12.87
N PRO A 72 -6.69 12.79 -13.35
CA PRO A 72 -8.11 12.45 -13.40
C PRO A 72 -8.36 11.08 -14.03
N GLY A 73 -8.91 10.15 -13.23
CA GLY A 73 -9.22 8.78 -13.67
C GLY A 73 -8.02 7.82 -13.76
N VAL A 74 -6.81 8.24 -13.41
CA VAL A 74 -5.58 7.43 -13.46
C VAL A 74 -4.81 7.52 -12.14
N VAL A 75 -4.72 6.42 -11.39
CA VAL A 75 -3.95 6.37 -10.14
C VAL A 75 -2.47 6.18 -10.41
N SER A 76 -1.64 7.09 -9.91
CA SER A 76 -0.18 7.04 -10.05
C SER A 76 0.49 7.54 -8.77
N GLY A 77 1.58 6.90 -8.36
CA GLY A 77 2.22 7.20 -7.09
C GLY A 77 3.42 6.32 -6.76
N ASP A 78 4.25 6.82 -5.84
CA ASP A 78 5.35 6.08 -5.24
C ASP A 78 4.98 5.70 -3.81
N MET A 79 5.19 4.43 -3.45
CA MET A 79 4.84 3.85 -2.16
C MET A 79 6.08 3.25 -1.52
N PHE A 80 6.62 3.93 -0.51
CA PHE A 80 7.68 3.38 0.34
C PHE A 80 7.04 2.52 1.41
N ILE A 81 7.44 1.26 1.54
CA ILE A 81 6.88 0.31 2.50
C ILE A 81 8.00 -0.28 3.36
N SER A 82 7.94 -0.05 4.67
CA SER A 82 8.87 -0.70 5.61
C SER A 82 8.40 -2.11 5.94
N LEU A 83 9.21 -3.10 5.55
CA LEU A 83 8.90 -4.50 5.86
C LEU A 83 9.08 -4.83 7.35
N ASP A 84 9.92 -4.07 8.07
CA ASP A 84 10.14 -4.23 9.51
C ASP A 84 8.90 -3.75 10.28
N THR A 85 8.38 -2.56 9.94
CA THR A 85 7.14 -2.05 10.53
C THR A 85 5.96 -2.96 10.18
N VAL A 86 5.82 -3.43 8.92
CA VAL A 86 4.79 -4.40 8.52
C VAL A 86 4.86 -5.68 9.37
N LEU A 87 6.06 -6.20 9.62
CA LEU A 87 6.25 -7.38 10.47
C LEU A 87 5.80 -7.11 11.92
N SER A 88 6.19 -5.97 12.49
CA SER A 88 5.78 -5.58 13.85
C SER A 88 4.25 -5.41 13.96
N ASN A 89 3.63 -4.78 12.95
CA ASN A 89 2.18 -4.57 12.86
C ASN A 89 1.44 -5.89 12.76
N SER A 90 1.94 -6.85 11.97
CA SER A 90 1.32 -8.17 11.86
C SER A 90 1.21 -8.88 13.23
N SER A 91 2.25 -8.76 14.06
CA SER A 91 2.25 -9.29 15.43
C SER A 91 1.28 -8.53 16.34
N LYS A 92 1.33 -7.19 16.30
CA LYS A 92 0.45 -6.31 17.10
C LYS A 92 -1.03 -6.54 16.80
N PHE A 93 -1.37 -6.71 15.53
CA PHE A 93 -2.76 -6.90 15.08
C PHE A 93 -3.18 -8.37 14.99
N HIS A 94 -2.34 -9.30 15.47
CA HIS A 94 -2.64 -10.73 15.49
C HIS A 94 -3.06 -11.27 14.11
N THR A 95 -2.34 -10.84 13.07
CA THR A 95 -2.54 -11.25 11.67
C THR A 95 -1.26 -11.87 11.11
N SER A 96 -1.34 -12.57 9.98
CA SER A 96 -0.14 -13.04 9.30
C SER A 96 0.60 -11.90 8.62
N TYR A 97 1.93 -12.03 8.54
CA TYR A 97 2.79 -11.12 7.77
C TYR A 97 2.28 -10.92 6.34
N ASP A 98 1.97 -12.01 5.63
CA ASP A 98 1.48 -11.94 4.24
C ASP A 98 0.19 -11.14 4.12
N LYS A 99 -0.75 -11.30 5.07
CA LYS A 99 -2.01 -10.56 5.06
C LYS A 99 -1.79 -9.08 5.36
N GLU A 100 -0.89 -8.76 6.27
CA GLU A 100 -0.55 -7.37 6.59
C GLU A 100 0.18 -6.68 5.43
N LEU A 101 1.15 -7.34 4.81
CA LEU A 101 1.83 -6.83 3.63
C LEU A 101 0.84 -6.52 2.50
N MET A 102 -0.11 -7.43 2.24
CA MET A 102 -1.15 -7.19 1.23
C MET A 102 -2.06 -6.02 1.62
N ARG A 103 -2.43 -5.88 2.90
CA ARG A 103 -3.21 -4.73 3.39
C ARG A 103 -2.47 -3.42 3.13
N VAL A 104 -1.19 -3.33 3.48
CA VAL A 104 -0.39 -2.11 3.31
C VAL A 104 -0.17 -1.78 1.84
N ILE A 105 0.05 -2.78 0.98
CA ILE A 105 0.14 -2.58 -0.48
C ILE A 105 -1.13 -1.91 -1.01
N ILE A 106 -2.32 -2.41 -0.65
CA ILE A 106 -3.54 -1.82 -1.18
C ILE A 106 -3.94 -0.53 -0.48
N HIS A 107 -3.58 -0.35 0.78
CA HIS A 107 -3.77 0.89 1.51
C HIS A 107 -3.21 2.09 0.74
N GLY A 108 -2.00 1.97 0.18
CA GLY A 108 -1.42 3.00 -0.71
C GLY A 108 -2.30 3.32 -1.91
N VAL A 109 -2.83 2.31 -2.61
CA VAL A 109 -3.75 2.50 -3.75
C VAL A 109 -5.07 3.15 -3.32
N LEU A 110 -5.60 2.79 -2.15
CA LEU A 110 -6.84 3.36 -1.64
C LEU A 110 -6.68 4.85 -1.31
N HIS A 111 -5.53 5.26 -0.79
CA HIS A 111 -5.18 6.67 -0.66
C HIS A 111 -5.15 7.39 -2.01
N LEU A 112 -4.53 6.80 -3.04
CA LEU A 112 -4.54 7.36 -4.41
C LEU A 112 -5.94 7.40 -5.04
N CYS A 113 -6.87 6.56 -4.56
CA CYS A 113 -8.29 6.62 -4.93
C CYS A 113 -9.08 7.70 -4.17
N GLY A 114 -8.45 8.44 -3.25
CA GLY A 114 -9.06 9.52 -2.48
C GLY A 114 -9.69 9.07 -1.15
N ILE A 115 -9.35 7.87 -0.66
CA ILE A 115 -9.80 7.41 0.66
C ILE A 115 -8.77 7.86 1.70
N ASN A 116 -9.21 8.66 2.67
CA ASN A 116 -8.37 9.11 3.79
C ASN A 116 -8.63 8.27 5.04
N ASP A 117 -7.78 8.41 6.06
CA ASP A 117 -7.88 7.65 7.32
C ASP A 117 -7.55 8.47 8.59
N LYS A 118 -7.40 9.80 8.47
CA LYS A 118 -6.96 10.67 9.59
C LYS A 118 -8.10 11.48 10.21
N GLY A 119 -9.21 11.68 9.50
CA GLY A 119 -10.37 12.43 9.93
C GLY A 119 -11.41 11.59 10.69
N PRO A 120 -12.41 12.24 11.31
CA PRO A 120 -13.46 11.55 12.04
C PRO A 120 -14.23 10.56 11.16
N GLY A 121 -14.19 9.27 11.51
CA GLY A 121 -14.86 8.20 10.76
C GLY A 121 -14.14 7.73 9.50
N GLU A 122 -13.11 8.45 9.03
CA GLU A 122 -12.35 8.09 7.83
C GLU A 122 -11.61 6.75 8.00
N ARG A 123 -11.08 6.48 9.20
CA ARG A 123 -10.41 5.21 9.50
C ARG A 123 -11.30 3.99 9.25
N ALA A 124 -12.58 4.06 9.65
CA ALA A 124 -13.52 2.96 9.42
C ALA A 124 -13.84 2.76 7.93
N ILE A 125 -13.84 3.85 7.14
CA ILE A 125 -14.02 3.80 5.69
C ILE A 125 -12.82 3.14 5.03
N MET A 126 -11.60 3.54 5.41
CA MET A 126 -10.36 2.93 4.94
C MET A 126 -10.32 1.43 5.27
N GLU A 127 -10.56 1.06 6.53
CA GLU A 127 -10.56 -0.34 6.96
C GLU A 127 -11.59 -1.20 6.20
N ALA A 128 -12.79 -0.65 5.96
CA ALA A 128 -13.80 -1.33 5.15
C ALA A 128 -13.36 -1.50 3.69
N ALA A 129 -12.68 -0.50 3.12
CA ALA A 129 -12.13 -0.55 1.76
C ALA A 129 -10.99 -1.57 1.63
N GLU A 130 -10.07 -1.59 2.59
CA GLU A 130 -8.99 -2.59 2.69
C GLU A 130 -9.56 -4.00 2.81
N ASN A 131 -10.57 -4.21 3.66
CA ASN A 131 -11.20 -5.52 3.83
C ASN A 131 -11.89 -5.98 2.54
N ARG A 132 -12.59 -5.09 1.82
CA ARG A 132 -13.17 -5.43 0.49
C ARG A 132 -12.10 -5.82 -0.53
N ALA A 133 -10.96 -5.13 -0.52
CA ALA A 133 -9.86 -5.45 -1.40
C ALA A 133 -9.21 -6.80 -1.07
N LEU A 134 -8.96 -7.10 0.21
CA LEU A 134 -8.43 -8.39 0.65
C LEU A 134 -9.42 -9.53 0.35
N ASP A 135 -10.71 -9.30 0.51
CA ASP A 135 -11.74 -10.25 0.10
C ASP A 135 -11.67 -10.58 -1.39
N LEU A 136 -11.46 -9.56 -2.24
CA LEU A 136 -11.27 -9.75 -3.68
C LEU A 136 -10.03 -10.61 -3.97
N TRP A 137 -8.93 -10.41 -3.24
CA TRP A 137 -7.73 -11.22 -3.35
C TRP A 137 -8.00 -12.70 -3.06
N TYR A 138 -8.63 -13.00 -1.92
CA TYR A 138 -8.86 -14.39 -1.51
C TYR A 138 -9.94 -15.12 -2.33
N LYS A 139 -10.94 -14.39 -2.85
CA LYS A 139 -12.04 -14.98 -3.64
C LYS A 139 -11.66 -15.29 -5.08
N LYS A 140 -10.83 -14.43 -5.72
CA LYS A 140 -10.53 -14.57 -7.15
C LYS A 140 -9.31 -15.43 -7.47
N GLN A 141 -8.50 -15.81 -6.48
CA GLN A 141 -7.24 -16.57 -6.68
C GLN A 141 -6.47 -16.07 -7.91
N PHE A 142 -6.06 -14.80 -7.86
CA PHE A 142 -5.27 -14.15 -8.91
C PHE A 142 -3.95 -14.86 -9.21
#